data_AF-W2PM46-F1
#
_entry.id   AF-W2PM46-F1
#
_cell.length_a   1.000
_cell.length_b   1.000
_cell.length_c   1.000
_cell.angle_alpha   90.00
_cell.angle_beta   90.00
_cell.angle_gamma   90.00
#
_symmetry.space_group_name_H-M   'P 1'
#
loop_
_entity.id
_entity.type
_entity.pdbx_description
1 polymer ?
#
loop_
_entity_poly.entity_id
_entity_poly.type
_entity_poly.pdbx_seq_one_letter_code
_entity_poly.pdbx_strand_id
1 'polypeptide(L)'
;MTGQDATLGMDFMVPAGIRLDLTDGTFCLPDEVRIQLSGRRTLYGEHASAVRLEEVEVIEAGQKIEMPLRFKPSEKLWLTRGEHWIPTVVKGAGWRRYLQLTNISDRTRCLPAHTQVGM
;
A
#
# COMPACT_ATOMS: atom_id res chain seq x y z
N MET A 1 1.23 -16.28 -32.81
CA MET A 1 1.02 -14.83 -32.90
C MET A 1 -0.16 -14.52 -31.98
N THR A 2 0.08 -13.93 -30.81
CA THR A 2 -1.01 -13.42 -29.97
C THR A 2 -1.37 -12.04 -30.49
N GLY A 3 -2.38 -11.97 -31.36
CA GLY A 3 -2.97 -10.71 -31.81
C GLY A 3 -3.88 -10.14 -30.73
N GLN A 4 -4.10 -8.82 -30.74
CA GLN A 4 -5.17 -8.21 -29.95
C GLN A 4 -6.51 -8.53 -30.61
N ASP A 5 -7.38 -9.27 -29.92
CA ASP A 5 -8.71 -9.64 -30.43
C ASP A 5 -9.72 -8.49 -30.34
N ALA A 6 -9.52 -7.55 -29.40
CA ALA A 6 -10.36 -6.38 -29.22
C ALA A 6 -9.58 -5.23 -28.56
N THR A 7 -9.96 -4.00 -28.91
CA THR A 7 -9.49 -2.77 -28.26
C THR A 7 -10.67 -2.08 -27.60
N LEU A 8 -10.54 -1.77 -26.33
CA LEU A 8 -11.56 -1.06 -25.58
C LEU A 8 -11.23 0.43 -25.54
N GLY A 9 -12.12 1.25 -26.09
CA GLY A 9 -11.98 2.71 -26.04
C GLY A 9 -12.38 3.29 -24.69
N MET A 10 -11.90 4.51 -24.40
CA MET A 10 -12.27 5.24 -23.18
C MET A 10 -13.77 5.57 -23.11
N ASP A 11 -14.39 5.76 -24.28
CA ASP A 11 -15.82 5.97 -24.48
C ASP A 11 -16.68 4.81 -23.98
N PHE A 12 -16.13 3.60 -23.98
CA PHE A 12 -16.76 2.44 -23.34
C PHE A 12 -16.34 2.28 -21.88
N MET A 13 -15.04 2.39 -21.58
CA MET A 13 -14.50 2.12 -20.23
C MET A 13 -15.09 3.05 -19.17
N VAL A 14 -15.17 4.36 -19.46
CA VAL A 14 -15.57 5.36 -18.46
C VAL A 14 -17.05 5.21 -18.07
N PRO A 15 -18.02 5.16 -19.00
CA PRO A 15 -19.43 4.95 -18.64
C PRO A 15 -19.69 3.57 -18.04
N ALA A 16 -18.95 2.55 -18.47
CA ALA A 16 -19.04 1.21 -17.91
C ALA A 16 -18.41 1.10 -16.52
N GLY A 17 -17.87 2.18 -15.92
CA GLY A 17 -17.31 2.15 -14.56
C GLY A 17 -16.04 1.32 -14.41
N ILE A 18 -15.37 1.02 -15.53
CA ILE A 18 -14.17 0.21 -15.57
C ILE A 18 -12.96 1.03 -15.11
N ARG A 19 -12.11 0.45 -14.26
CA ARG A 19 -10.95 1.12 -13.67
C ARG A 19 -9.67 0.36 -13.99
N LEU A 20 -8.60 1.10 -14.25
CA LEU A 20 -7.27 0.55 -14.44
C LEU A 20 -6.47 0.70 -13.14
N ASP A 21 -6.12 -0.41 -12.50
CA ASP A 21 -5.21 -0.42 -11.36
C ASP A 21 -3.78 -0.62 -11.88
N LEU A 22 -3.06 0.49 -11.99
CA LEU A 22 -1.68 0.47 -12.43
C LEU A 22 -0.71 -0.11 -11.40
N THR A 23 -1.10 -0.14 -10.11
CA THR A 23 -0.29 -0.67 -9.02
C THR A 23 -0.17 -2.18 -9.12
N ASP A 24 -1.32 -2.83 -9.26
CA ASP A 24 -1.39 -4.30 -9.38
C ASP A 24 -1.30 -4.77 -10.85
N GLY A 25 -1.35 -3.82 -11.79
CA GLY A 25 -1.39 -4.14 -13.22
C GLY A 25 -2.69 -4.84 -13.62
N THR A 26 -3.80 -4.50 -12.95
CA THR A 26 -5.11 -5.12 -13.16
C THR A 26 -6.11 -4.15 -13.76
N PHE A 27 -7.15 -4.74 -14.34
CA PHE A 27 -8.32 -4.07 -14.87
C PHE A 27 -9.52 -4.48 -14.00
N CYS A 28 -10.20 -3.51 -13.41
CA CYS A 28 -11.28 -3.70 -12.47
C CYS A 28 -12.62 -3.34 -13.13
N LEU A 29 -13.51 -4.31 -13.21
CA LEU A 29 -14.89 -4.13 -13.63
C LEU A 29 -15.76 -3.61 -12.45
N PRO A 30 -16.95 -3.05 -12.71
CA PRO A 30 -17.84 -2.51 -11.67
C PRO A 30 -18.34 -3.54 -10.67
N ASP A 31 -18.38 -4.81 -11.07
CA ASP A 31 -18.72 -5.98 -10.25
C ASP A 31 -17.51 -6.50 -9.46
N GLU A 32 -16.44 -5.69 -9.38
CA GLU A 32 -15.19 -5.98 -8.68
C GLU A 32 -14.36 -7.14 -9.27
N VAL A 33 -14.69 -7.61 -10.48
CA VAL A 33 -13.86 -8.60 -11.18
C VAL A 33 -12.55 -7.94 -11.62
N ARG A 34 -11.42 -8.56 -11.25
CA ARG A 34 -10.07 -8.09 -11.59
C ARG A 34 -9.42 -8.99 -12.63
N ILE A 35 -8.97 -8.40 -13.73
CA ILE A 35 -8.29 -9.09 -14.82
C ILE A 35 -6.86 -8.60 -14.93
N GLN A 36 -5.87 -9.50 -14.95
CA GLN A 36 -4.46 -9.13 -15.08
C GLN A 36 -4.16 -8.65 -16.51
N LEU A 37 -3.53 -7.48 -16.63
CA LEU A 37 -3.10 -6.97 -17.92
C LEU A 37 -1.86 -7.74 -18.39
N SER A 38 -1.92 -8.32 -19.58
CA SER A 38 -0.79 -9.04 -20.16
C SER A 38 0.44 -8.15 -20.32
N GLY A 39 1.61 -8.66 -19.97
CA GLY A 39 2.88 -7.94 -20.07
C GLY A 39 3.14 -6.92 -18.96
N ARG A 40 2.19 -6.69 -18.05
CA ARG A 40 2.40 -5.89 -16.84
C ARG A 40 2.80 -6.79 -15.68
N ARG A 41 3.94 -6.49 -15.08
CA ARG A 41 4.30 -6.97 -13.75
C ARG A 41 3.65 -6.02 -12.74
N THR A 42 3.27 -6.52 -11.57
CA THR A 42 2.95 -5.68 -10.42
C THR A 42 4.04 -4.61 -10.26
N LEU A 43 3.69 -3.36 -9.88
CA LEU A 43 4.72 -2.32 -9.63
C LEU A 43 5.69 -2.75 -8.52
N TYR A 44 5.22 -3.64 -7.67
CA TYR A 44 5.98 -4.40 -6.70
C TYR A 44 6.82 -5.47 -7.41
N GLY A 45 8.14 -5.46 -7.20
CA GLY A 45 8.97 -6.59 -7.58
C GLY A 45 8.47 -7.88 -6.89
N GLU A 46 8.86 -9.04 -7.41
CA GLU A 46 8.51 -10.37 -6.84
C GLU A 46 8.90 -10.55 -5.36
N HIS A 47 9.64 -9.58 -4.79
CA HIS A 47 10.13 -9.55 -3.42
C HIS A 47 9.54 -8.42 -2.57
N ALA A 48 8.43 -7.80 -2.96
CA ALA A 48 7.76 -6.83 -2.10
C ALA A 48 7.27 -7.50 -0.82
N SER A 49 7.57 -6.87 0.32
CA SER A 49 7.22 -7.40 1.63
C SER A 49 6.46 -6.34 2.40
N ALA A 50 5.24 -6.68 2.77
CA ALA A 50 4.38 -5.79 3.52
C ALA A 50 5.00 -5.45 4.88
N VAL A 51 5.00 -4.17 5.23
CA VAL A 51 5.26 -3.72 6.60
C VAL A 51 3.97 -3.88 7.38
N ARG A 52 3.97 -4.76 8.36
CA ARG A 52 2.81 -5.08 9.18
C ARG A 52 3.12 -4.90 10.65
N LEU A 53 2.11 -4.51 11.40
CA LEU A 53 2.16 -4.60 12.86
C LEU A 53 2.31 -6.06 13.29
N GLU A 54 3.23 -6.33 14.21
CA GLU A 54 3.39 -7.65 14.81
C GLU A 54 2.31 -7.89 15.86
N GLU A 55 2.00 -6.86 16.65
CA GLU A 55 1.03 -6.90 17.75
C GLU A 55 -0.06 -5.84 17.58
N VAL A 56 -1.06 -5.90 18.46
CA VAL A 56 -2.10 -4.88 18.54
C VAL A 56 -1.51 -3.62 19.16
N GLU A 57 -1.67 -2.49 18.49
CA GLU A 57 -1.13 -1.21 18.96
C GLU A 57 -2.25 -0.23 19.27
N VAL A 58 -2.20 0.36 20.46
CA VAL A 58 -3.16 1.39 20.88
C VAL A 58 -2.45 2.74 20.89
N ILE A 59 -2.81 3.60 19.96
CA ILE A 59 -2.20 4.92 19.79
C ILE A 59 -3.21 5.98 20.22
N GLU A 60 -2.92 6.70 21.30
CA GLU A 60 -3.74 7.84 21.71
C GLU A 60 -3.74 8.97 20.69
N ALA A 61 -4.71 9.88 20.78
CA ALA A 61 -4.81 11.04 19.90
C ALA A 61 -3.50 11.87 19.95
N GLY A 62 -2.92 12.14 18.78
CA GLY A 62 -1.65 12.89 18.66
C GLY A 62 -0.40 12.11 19.10
N GLN A 63 -0.53 10.89 19.61
CA GLN A 63 0.61 10.04 19.95
C GLN A 63 1.11 9.26 18.75
N LYS A 64 2.26 8.62 18.94
CA LYS A 64 2.94 7.85 17.90
C LYS A 64 3.57 6.59 18.46
N ILE A 65 3.68 5.59 17.61
CA ILE A 65 4.44 4.37 17.87
C ILE A 65 5.59 4.26 16.88
N GLU A 66 6.66 3.57 17.27
CA GLU A 66 7.81 3.34 16.42
C GLU A 66 8.05 1.84 16.27
N MET A 67 8.09 1.38 15.02
CA MET A 67 8.46 0.01 14.70
C MET A 67 9.79 -0.02 13.94
N PRO A 68 10.71 -0.94 14.30
CA PRO A 68 11.98 -1.06 13.60
C PRO A 68 11.76 -1.56 12.17
N LEU A 69 12.33 -0.85 11.18
CA LEU A 69 12.36 -1.31 9.80
C LEU A 69 13.52 -2.29 9.60
N ARG A 70 13.21 -3.48 9.10
CA ARG A 70 14.20 -4.54 8.80
C ARG A 70 14.80 -4.44 7.39
N PHE A 71 14.43 -3.40 6.63
CA PHE A 71 14.84 -3.21 5.24
C PHE A 71 16.25 -2.64 5.11
N LYS A 72 16.92 -3.01 4.02
CA LYS A 72 18.21 -2.42 3.67
C LYS A 72 18.03 -0.98 3.22
N PRO A 73 19.04 -0.11 3.43
CA PRO A 73 19.00 1.28 2.98
C PRO A 73 18.68 1.50 1.50
N SER A 74 19.05 0.53 0.65
CA SER A 74 18.86 0.50 -0.80
C SER A 74 17.46 0.07 -1.24
N GLU A 75 16.66 -0.48 -0.34
CA GLU A 75 15.29 -0.92 -0.64
C GLU A 75 14.36 0.30 -0.62
N LYS A 76 13.40 0.32 -1.56
CA LYS A 76 12.38 1.36 -1.66
C LYS A 76 11.21 0.96 -0.78
N LEU A 77 10.74 1.90 0.05
CA LEU A 77 9.57 1.73 0.89
C LEU A 77 8.42 2.57 0.34
N TRP A 78 7.29 1.94 0.10
CA TRP A 78 6.04 2.56 -0.28
C TRP A 78 5.15 2.69 0.95
N LEU A 79 4.86 3.93 1.31
CA LEU A 79 4.01 4.25 2.45
C LEU A 79 2.69 4.83 1.95
N THR A 80 1.61 4.41 2.59
CA THR A 80 0.28 4.97 2.34
C THR A 80 -0.23 5.59 3.64
N ARG A 81 -0.80 6.78 3.54
CA ARG A 81 -1.51 7.38 4.66
C ARG A 81 -2.76 6.55 4.92
N GLY A 82 -2.94 6.10 6.16
CA GLY A 82 -4.23 5.56 6.60
C GLY A 82 -5.25 6.67 6.83
N GLU A 83 -6.51 6.29 6.96
CA GLU A 83 -7.61 7.23 7.20
C GLU A 83 -7.35 8.15 8.41
N HIS A 84 -6.79 7.57 9.48
CA HIS A 84 -6.62 8.21 10.80
C HIS A 84 -5.17 8.27 11.29
N TRP A 85 -4.20 7.84 10.48
CA TRP A 85 -2.79 7.79 10.87
C TRP A 85 -1.88 8.11 9.69
N ILE A 86 -0.69 8.63 10.01
CA ILE A 86 0.36 8.93 9.03
C ILE A 86 1.61 8.13 9.37
N PRO A 87 2.14 7.32 8.42
CA PRO A 87 3.42 6.66 8.59
C PRO A 87 4.57 7.61 8.15
N THR A 88 5.61 7.69 8.96
CA THR A 88 6.80 8.51 8.70
C THR A 88 8.06 7.69 8.92
N VAL A 89 8.99 7.67 7.97
CA VAL A 89 10.29 7.03 8.18
C VAL A 89 11.18 7.97 8.98
N VAL A 90 11.69 7.49 10.11
CA VAL A 90 12.65 8.23 10.95
C VAL A 90 13.98 7.48 11.03
N LYS A 91 15.08 8.23 11.10
CA LYS A 91 16.41 7.66 11.33
C LYS A 91 16.65 7.56 12.83
N GLY A 92 17.09 6.40 13.30
CA GLY A 92 17.57 6.26 14.67
C GLY A 92 19.10 6.21 14.73
N ALA A 93 19.63 5.71 15.85
CA ALA A 93 21.07 5.59 16.04
C ALA A 93 21.72 4.64 15.01
N GLY A 94 22.81 5.09 14.38
CA GLY A 94 23.56 4.33 13.40
C GLY A 94 22.78 4.11 12.09
N TRP A 95 22.67 2.85 11.66
CA TRP A 95 22.02 2.47 10.40
C TRP A 95 20.54 2.11 10.52
N ARG A 96 19.99 2.10 11.74
CA ARG A 96 18.61 1.68 12.00
C ARG A 96 17.63 2.75 11.53
N ARG A 97 16.59 2.31 10.83
CA ARG A 97 15.44 3.13 10.46
C ARG A 97 14.22 2.61 11.19
N TYR A 98 13.31 3.50 11.52
CA TYR A 98 12.05 3.16 12.16
C TYR A 98 10.91 3.72 11.33
N LEU A 99 9.78 3.03 11.33
CA LEU A 99 8.54 3.55 10.84
C LEU A 99 7.74 4.06 12.03
N GLN A 100 7.45 5.35 12.00
CA GLN A 100 6.68 6.03 13.02
C GLN A 100 5.24 6.16 12.53
N LEU A 101 4.29 5.51 13.19
CA LEU A 101 2.87 5.75 12.93
C LEU A 101 2.36 6.78 13.90
N THR A 102 1.93 7.93 13.37
CA THR A 102 1.33 9.01 14.16
C THR A 102 -0.18 8.98 14.01
N ASN A 103 -0.91 8.92 15.13
CA ASN A 103 -2.35 9.06 15.13
C ASN A 103 -2.72 10.54 14.95
N ILE A 104 -3.40 10.85 13.85
CA ILE A 104 -3.83 12.20 13.50
C ILE A 104 -5.32 12.45 13.80
N SER A 105 -6.01 11.48 14.38
CA SER A 105 -7.40 11.64 14.83
C SER A 105 -7.48 12.25 16.22
N ASP A 106 -8.68 12.73 16.56
CA ASP A 106 -9.05 13.29 17.86
C ASP A 106 -9.31 12.21 18.94
N ARG A 107 -9.17 10.93 18.59
CA ARG A 107 -9.50 9.79 19.46
C ARG A 107 -8.37 8.76 19.48
N THR A 108 -8.35 7.96 20.55
CA THR A 108 -7.48 6.78 20.63
C THR A 108 -7.86 5.77 19.54
N ARG A 109 -6.84 5.22 18.88
CA ARG A 109 -6.99 4.24 17.80
C ARG A 109 -6.31 2.94 18.16
N CYS A 110 -7.05 1.85 18.03
CA CYS A 110 -6.54 0.49 18.13
C CYS A 110 -6.27 -0.01 16.71
N LEU A 111 -5.01 -0.32 16.42
CA LEU A 111 -4.60 -0.96 15.17
C LEU A 111 -4.42 -2.46 15.44
N PRO A 112 -5.20 -3.33 14.78
CA PRO A 112 -5.05 -4.78 14.93
C PRO A 112 -3.67 -5.26 14.53
N ALA A 113 -3.26 -6.39 15.11
CA ALA A 113 -2.10 -7.13 14.63
C ALA A 113 -2.24 -7.42 13.12
N HIS A 114 -1.12 -7.45 12.42
CA HIS A 114 -1.03 -7.65 10.97
C HIS A 114 -1.63 -6.54 10.10
N THR A 115 -2.04 -5.41 10.68
CA THR A 115 -2.41 -4.22 9.89
C THR A 115 -1.25 -3.82 8.99
N GLN A 116 -1.50 -3.77 7.69
CA GLN A 116 -0.51 -3.35 6.71
C GLN A 116 -0.39 -1.83 6.69
N VAL A 117 0.81 -1.34 6.93
CA VAL A 117 1.12 0.10 7.03
C VAL A 117 2.10 0.57 5.96
N GLY A 118 2.66 -0.36 5.17
CA GLY A 118 3.55 -0.08 4.05
C GLY A 118 3.85 -1.33 3.22
N MET A 119 4.57 -1.15 2.12
CA MET A 119 5.09 -2.21 1.22
C MET A 119 6.47 -1.89 0.67
#